data_AF-A0A3G1QC43-F1
#
_entry.id   AF-A0A3G1QC43-F1
#
_cell.length_a   1.000
_cell.length_b   1.000
_cell.length_c   1.000
_cell.angle_alpha   90.00
_cell.angle_beta   90.00
_cell.angle_gamma   90.00
#
_symmetry.space_group_name_H-M   'P 1'
#
loop_
_entity.id
_entity.type
_entity.pdbx_description
1 polymer ?
#
loop_
_entity_poly.entity_id
_entity_poly.type
_entity_poly.pdbx_seq_one_letter_code
_entity_poly.pdbx_strand_id
1 'polypeptide(L)'
;MAFEERVQILSEAEQDELYGPPAFTSADQRFFFSLNDKELAIAKSLRHRGQRYMLVVLLGYFKAKPVVLNPGFHQIKQDLKYVYQTVLPGPGCRPFNLTPKENERIYQRVFQLCNYQRWNVKDHGAALRDYLSQQARAWTAPRHLFDAANEYCSGQKIAIPAYSTLQKIISQVVGDEQEHMAAHLERAMSRGLKQALAELVNGTGPLPFRQLRQSARNFTGTELEKELIVYRHIQHWMPEVDLLLSTLSLSQKNLQHLAEESRLLRCQTETSNRRQPMAVFIVLSSNAMAASAGTYCRWLCASCQTDQTEGKGLCAGSGV
;
A
#
# COMPACT_ATOMS: atom_id res chain seq x y z
N MET A 1 -0.35 18.60 10.42
CA MET A 1 -0.13 19.33 9.14
C MET A 1 -0.33 18.34 8.01
N ALA A 2 -1.18 18.69 7.04
CA ALA A 2 -1.66 17.78 6.01
C ALA A 2 -0.51 17.16 5.20
N PHE A 3 -0.51 15.83 5.07
CA PHE A 3 0.24 15.12 4.02
C PHE A 3 -0.31 15.60 2.66
N GLU A 4 0.29 16.65 2.11
CA GLU A 4 -0.13 17.24 0.83
C GLU A 4 0.40 16.47 -0.39
N GLU A 5 1.32 15.54 -0.18
CA GLU A 5 1.88 14.71 -1.25
C GLU A 5 0.98 13.47 -1.42
N ARG A 6 0.13 13.51 -2.45
CA ARG A 6 -0.75 12.37 -2.77
C ARG A 6 0.12 11.17 -3.12
N VAL A 7 -0.07 10.07 -2.40
CA VAL A 7 0.72 8.86 -2.61
C VAL A 7 0.50 8.34 -4.03
N GLN A 8 1.57 8.12 -4.80
CA GLN A 8 1.46 7.43 -6.09
C GLN A 8 1.37 5.92 -5.82
N ILE A 9 0.19 5.34 -6.07
CA ILE A 9 -0.13 3.94 -5.75
C ILE A 9 0.04 3.03 -6.97
N LEU A 10 -0.40 3.52 -8.14
CA LEU A 10 -0.30 2.85 -9.43
C LEU A 10 0.69 3.57 -10.34
N SER A 11 1.45 2.82 -11.12
CA SER A 11 2.21 3.35 -12.26
C SER A 11 1.27 3.88 -13.35
N GLU A 12 1.79 4.70 -14.27
CA GLU A 12 0.98 5.24 -15.38
C GLU A 12 0.40 4.13 -16.26
N ALA A 13 1.19 3.08 -16.54
CA ALA A 13 0.74 1.92 -17.31
C ALA A 13 -0.43 1.19 -16.64
N GLU A 14 -0.37 0.99 -15.31
CA GLU A 14 -1.47 0.36 -14.56
C GLU A 14 -2.71 1.25 -14.50
N GLN A 15 -2.53 2.57 -14.43
CA GLN A 15 -3.65 3.51 -14.49
C GLN A 15 -4.34 3.43 -15.86
N ASP A 16 -3.58 3.38 -16.95
CA ASP A 16 -4.12 3.22 -18.30
C ASP A 16 -4.79 1.86 -18.49
N GLU A 17 -4.23 0.79 -17.93
CA GLU A 17 -4.84 -0.54 -17.96
C GLU A 17 -6.19 -0.58 -17.22
N LEU A 18 -6.30 0.08 -16.06
CA LEU A 18 -7.53 0.07 -15.26
C LEU A 18 -8.56 1.11 -15.75
N TYR A 19 -8.15 2.34 -16.04
CA TYR A 19 -9.03 3.47 -16.38
C TYR A 19 -9.10 3.80 -17.88
N GLY A 20 -8.35 3.10 -18.73
CA GLY A 20 -8.46 3.16 -20.19
C GLY A 20 -9.48 2.15 -20.75
N PRO A 21 -9.72 2.13 -22.07
CA PRO A 21 -10.54 1.09 -22.71
C PRO A 21 -9.85 -0.28 -22.66
N PRO A 22 -10.58 -1.37 -22.36
CA PRO A 22 -10.04 -2.72 -22.49
C PRO A 22 -9.54 -3.02 -23.91
N ALA A 23 -8.37 -3.66 -24.01
CA ALA A 23 -7.87 -4.20 -25.28
C ALA A 23 -8.50 -5.57 -25.55
N PHE A 24 -9.75 -5.60 -26.02
CA PHE A 24 -10.47 -6.85 -26.27
C PHE A 24 -9.95 -7.61 -27.49
N THR A 25 -9.76 -8.92 -27.32
CA THR A 25 -9.58 -9.85 -28.43
C THR A 25 -10.92 -10.11 -29.13
N SER A 26 -10.90 -10.76 -30.30
CA SER A 26 -12.13 -11.14 -31.01
C SER A 26 -13.04 -12.08 -30.18
N ALA A 27 -12.45 -12.89 -29.30
CA ALA A 27 -13.21 -13.73 -28.37
C ALA A 27 -13.86 -12.88 -27.27
N ASP A 28 -13.13 -11.92 -26.69
CA ASP A 28 -13.65 -11.00 -25.68
C ASP A 28 -14.78 -10.14 -26.24
N GLN A 29 -14.62 -9.63 -27.46
CA GLN A 29 -15.67 -8.86 -28.15
C GLN A 29 -16.96 -9.68 -28.31
N ARG A 30 -16.86 -10.97 -28.66
CA ARG A 30 -18.02 -11.87 -28.77
C ARG A 30 -18.69 -12.09 -27.41
N PHE A 31 -17.90 -12.19 -26.35
CA PHE A 31 -18.40 -12.43 -25.01
C PHE A 31 -19.01 -11.16 -24.39
N PHE A 32 -18.25 -10.08 -24.27
CA PHE A 32 -18.65 -8.87 -23.55
C PHE A 32 -19.67 -8.01 -24.30
N PHE A 33 -19.68 -8.03 -25.64
CA PHE A 33 -20.67 -7.29 -26.42
C PHE A 33 -21.93 -8.11 -26.75
N SER A 34 -22.03 -9.35 -26.27
CA SER A 34 -23.27 -10.11 -26.35
C SER A 34 -24.35 -9.43 -25.50
N LEU A 35 -25.53 -9.22 -26.10
CA LEU A 35 -26.66 -8.53 -25.47
C LEU A 35 -27.77 -9.52 -25.15
N ASN A 36 -28.30 -9.44 -23.93
CA ASN A 36 -29.59 -10.08 -23.62
C ASN A 36 -30.78 -9.23 -24.09
N ASP A 37 -32.00 -9.77 -24.01
CA ASP A 37 -33.21 -9.09 -24.49
C ASP A 37 -33.45 -7.73 -23.83
N LYS A 38 -33.16 -7.60 -22.53
CA LYS A 38 -33.32 -6.35 -21.78
C LYS A 38 -32.32 -5.30 -22.26
N GLU A 39 -31.05 -5.68 -22.40
CA GLU A 39 -29.98 -4.82 -22.89
C GLU A 39 -30.25 -4.35 -24.33
N LEU A 40 -30.70 -5.27 -25.18
CA LEU A 40 -31.08 -4.99 -26.56
C LEU A 40 -32.26 -4.01 -26.66
N ALA A 41 -33.28 -4.18 -25.81
CA ALA A 41 -34.42 -3.28 -25.76
C ALA A 41 -34.00 -1.85 -25.37
N ILE A 42 -33.14 -1.70 -24.34
CA ILE A 42 -32.61 -0.40 -23.93
C ILE A 42 -31.76 0.22 -25.05
N ALA A 43 -30.90 -0.56 -25.71
CA ALA A 43 -30.09 -0.06 -26.82
C ALA A 43 -30.97 0.44 -27.98
N LYS A 44 -32.03 -0.27 -28.33
CA LYS A 44 -32.97 0.14 -29.39
C LYS A 44 -33.79 1.38 -29.02
N SER A 45 -34.05 1.62 -27.74
CA SER A 45 -34.82 2.79 -27.25
C SER A 45 -34.10 4.13 -27.49
N LEU A 46 -32.78 4.13 -27.62
CA LEU A 46 -32.00 5.36 -27.87
C LEU A 46 -32.27 5.87 -29.29
N ARG A 47 -32.51 7.18 -29.45
CA ARG A 47 -32.82 7.78 -30.76
C ARG A 47 -31.59 7.84 -31.68
N HIS A 48 -30.43 8.22 -31.13
CA HIS A 48 -29.21 8.43 -31.91
C HIS A 48 -28.40 7.14 -32.05
N ARG A 49 -28.09 6.74 -33.29
CA ARG A 49 -27.33 5.53 -33.61
C ARG A 49 -25.95 5.47 -32.93
N GLY A 50 -25.20 6.57 -32.94
CA GLY A 50 -23.91 6.64 -32.26
C GLY A 50 -24.01 6.32 -30.76
N GLN A 51 -25.05 6.84 -30.09
CA GLN A 51 -25.31 6.54 -28.69
C GLN A 51 -25.71 5.08 -28.47
N ARG A 52 -26.39 4.42 -29.43
CA ARG A 52 -26.68 2.97 -29.36
C ARG A 52 -25.40 2.15 -29.34
N TYR A 53 -24.51 2.39 -30.30
CA TYR A 53 -23.25 1.66 -30.40
C TYR A 53 -22.37 1.92 -29.17
N MET A 54 -22.33 3.18 -28.72
CA MET A 54 -21.58 3.57 -27.54
C MET A 54 -22.12 2.92 -26.26
N LEU A 55 -23.45 2.81 -26.10
CA LEU A 55 -24.04 2.08 -24.97
C LEU A 55 -23.56 0.63 -24.95
N VAL A 56 -23.55 -0.07 -26.09
CA VAL A 56 -23.10 -1.47 -26.18
C VAL A 56 -21.63 -1.59 -25.81
N VAL A 57 -20.77 -0.73 -26.36
CA VAL A 57 -19.33 -0.73 -26.06
C VAL A 57 -19.09 -0.46 -24.58
N LEU A 58 -19.67 0.61 -24.03
CA LEU A 58 -19.49 0.98 -22.62
C LEU A 58 -20.07 -0.06 -21.67
N LEU A 59 -21.19 -0.70 -22.02
CA LEU A 59 -21.75 -1.82 -21.27
C LEU A 59 -20.79 -3.00 -21.25
N GLY A 60 -20.23 -3.39 -22.40
CA GLY A 60 -19.25 -4.47 -22.47
C GLY A 60 -17.99 -4.19 -21.66
N TYR A 61 -17.47 -2.96 -21.75
CA TYR A 61 -16.33 -2.54 -20.93
C TYR A 61 -16.66 -2.56 -19.44
N PHE A 62 -17.84 -2.08 -19.06
CA PHE A 62 -18.27 -2.08 -17.66
C PHE A 62 -18.46 -3.49 -17.09
N LYS A 63 -18.92 -4.44 -17.91
CA LYS A 63 -19.01 -5.87 -17.55
C LYS A 63 -17.63 -6.48 -17.32
N ALA A 64 -16.61 -6.09 -18.10
CA ALA A 64 -15.24 -6.56 -17.91
C ALA A 64 -14.57 -5.92 -16.68
N LYS A 65 -14.73 -4.61 -16.51
CA LYS A 65 -14.25 -3.85 -15.35
C LYS A 65 -15.25 -2.77 -14.97
N PRO A 66 -15.78 -2.74 -13.72
CA PRO A 66 -16.87 -1.85 -13.34
C PRO A 66 -16.40 -0.41 -13.07
N VAL A 67 -15.75 0.20 -14.05
CA VAL A 67 -15.20 1.56 -14.04
C VAL A 67 -15.98 2.44 -15.01
N VAL A 68 -16.20 3.70 -14.65
CA VAL A 68 -16.78 4.69 -15.57
C VAL A 68 -15.70 5.26 -16.48
N LEU A 69 -15.79 4.95 -17.76
CA LEU A 69 -14.88 5.38 -18.82
C LEU A 69 -15.48 6.51 -19.66
N ASN A 70 -14.64 7.39 -20.20
CA ASN A 70 -15.03 8.38 -21.21
C ASN A 70 -14.09 8.31 -22.42
N PRO A 71 -14.13 7.21 -23.19
CA PRO A 71 -13.19 6.98 -24.27
C PRO A 71 -13.41 7.93 -25.44
N GLY A 72 -12.31 8.36 -26.06
CA GLY A 72 -12.35 9.03 -27.35
C GLY A 72 -12.62 8.04 -28.48
N PHE A 73 -13.26 8.50 -29.56
CA PHE A 73 -13.60 7.69 -30.74
C PHE A 73 -12.43 6.85 -31.26
N HIS A 74 -11.25 7.46 -31.34
CA HIS A 74 -10.04 6.84 -31.91
C HIS A 74 -9.55 5.64 -31.10
N GLN A 75 -9.77 5.64 -29.78
CA GLN A 75 -9.37 4.56 -28.88
C GLN A 75 -10.24 3.31 -29.06
N ILE A 76 -11.52 3.49 -29.43
CA ILE A 76 -12.53 2.42 -29.45
C ILE A 76 -13.10 2.14 -30.85
N LYS A 77 -12.47 2.69 -31.90
CA LYS A 77 -12.96 2.60 -33.28
C LYS A 77 -13.15 1.16 -33.77
N GLN A 78 -12.30 0.24 -33.30
CA GLN A 78 -12.34 -1.17 -33.69
C GLN A 78 -13.54 -1.88 -33.04
N ASP A 79 -13.78 -1.62 -31.75
CA ASP A 79 -14.93 -2.16 -31.03
C ASP A 79 -16.26 -1.57 -31.53
N LEU A 80 -16.30 -0.27 -31.83
CA LEU A 80 -17.46 0.33 -32.49
C LEU A 80 -17.73 -0.34 -33.84
N LYS A 81 -16.68 -0.61 -34.63
CA LYS A 81 -16.79 -1.33 -35.90
C LYS A 81 -17.35 -2.73 -35.73
N TYR A 82 -16.85 -3.47 -34.76
CA TYR A 82 -17.39 -4.77 -34.42
C TYR A 82 -18.90 -4.66 -34.10
N VAL A 83 -19.27 -3.75 -33.19
CA VAL A 83 -20.66 -3.59 -32.74
C VAL A 83 -21.65 -3.31 -33.88
N TYR A 84 -21.36 -2.38 -34.79
CA TYR A 84 -22.31 -2.07 -35.89
C TYR A 84 -22.26 -3.09 -37.03
N GLN A 85 -21.29 -4.00 -37.06
CA GLN A 85 -21.21 -5.09 -38.03
C GLN A 85 -21.86 -6.38 -37.53
N THR A 86 -21.73 -6.69 -36.24
CA THR A 86 -22.11 -8.01 -35.69
C THR A 86 -23.23 -7.94 -34.66
N VAL A 87 -23.20 -6.98 -33.73
CA VAL A 87 -24.13 -6.95 -32.57
C VAL A 87 -25.41 -6.20 -32.89
N LEU A 88 -25.29 -5.00 -33.45
CA LEU A 88 -26.40 -4.17 -33.90
C LEU A 88 -26.17 -3.80 -35.37
N PRO A 89 -26.40 -4.74 -36.31
CA PRO A 89 -26.14 -4.51 -37.73
C PRO A 89 -26.80 -3.23 -38.25
N GLY A 90 -25.98 -2.32 -38.77
CA GLY A 90 -26.45 -1.04 -39.26
C GLY A 90 -25.36 -0.23 -39.94
N PRO A 91 -25.70 0.94 -40.50
CA PRO A 91 -24.69 1.82 -41.09
C PRO A 91 -23.66 2.23 -40.04
N GLY A 92 -22.39 2.33 -40.46
CA GLY A 92 -21.32 2.82 -39.62
C GLY A 92 -21.55 4.25 -39.11
N CYS A 93 -20.76 4.66 -38.14
CA CYS A 93 -20.80 6.00 -37.57
C CYS A 93 -19.61 6.86 -38.04
N ARG A 94 -19.87 8.15 -38.30
CA ARG A 94 -18.80 9.15 -38.43
C ARG A 94 -18.09 9.32 -37.08
N PRO A 95 -16.82 9.75 -37.03
CA PRO A 95 -16.13 10.05 -35.78
C PRO A 95 -16.94 11.00 -34.89
N PHE A 96 -17.15 10.62 -33.63
CA PHE A 96 -17.89 11.40 -32.64
C PHE A 96 -17.36 11.08 -31.24
N ASN A 97 -17.40 12.06 -30.34
CA ASN A 97 -17.14 11.84 -28.91
C ASN A 97 -18.41 12.16 -28.14
N LEU A 98 -18.64 11.46 -27.03
CA LEU A 98 -19.73 11.82 -26.13
C LEU A 98 -19.39 13.08 -25.35
N THR A 99 -20.38 13.96 -25.18
CA THR A 99 -20.29 14.98 -24.14
C THR A 99 -20.38 14.33 -22.75
N PRO A 100 -19.85 14.96 -21.69
CA PRO A 100 -19.94 14.42 -20.33
C PRO A 100 -21.37 14.10 -19.88
N LYS A 101 -22.34 14.93 -20.29
CA LYS A 101 -23.77 14.73 -19.98
C LYS A 101 -24.37 13.53 -20.73
N GLU A 102 -23.95 13.29 -21.97
CA GLU A 102 -24.39 12.11 -22.72
C GLU A 102 -23.79 10.83 -22.13
N ASN A 103 -22.51 10.88 -21.77
CA ASN A 103 -21.83 9.77 -21.13
C ASN A 103 -22.50 9.41 -19.80
N GLU A 104 -22.80 10.40 -18.97
CA GLU A 104 -23.54 10.19 -17.72
C GLU A 104 -24.91 9.54 -17.93
N ARG A 105 -25.69 9.96 -18.93
CA ARG A 105 -26.99 9.35 -19.28
C ARG A 105 -26.86 7.92 -19.81
N ILE A 106 -25.74 7.58 -20.44
CA ILE A 106 -25.46 6.21 -20.89
C ILE A 106 -25.10 5.35 -19.68
N TYR A 107 -24.21 5.82 -18.80
CA TYR A 107 -23.84 5.09 -17.59
C TYR A 107 -25.00 4.89 -16.62
N GLN A 108 -25.94 5.83 -16.51
CA GLN A 108 -27.17 5.60 -15.74
C GLN A 108 -27.93 4.35 -16.21
N ARG A 109 -27.97 4.08 -17.51
CA ARG A 109 -28.58 2.85 -18.06
C ARG A 109 -27.70 1.63 -17.84
N VAL A 110 -26.38 1.77 -17.98
CA VAL A 110 -25.42 0.68 -17.70
C VAL A 110 -25.53 0.22 -16.25
N PHE A 111 -25.60 1.15 -15.29
CA PHE A 111 -25.80 0.86 -13.88
C PHE A 111 -27.11 0.11 -13.61
N GLN A 112 -28.21 0.53 -14.24
CA GLN A 112 -29.49 -0.17 -14.15
C GLN A 112 -29.43 -1.60 -14.73
N LEU A 113 -28.71 -1.79 -15.85
CA LEU A 113 -28.57 -3.09 -16.50
C LEU A 113 -27.71 -4.06 -15.68
N CYS A 114 -26.63 -3.57 -15.08
CA CYS A 114 -25.70 -4.40 -14.31
C CYS A 114 -26.05 -4.51 -12.82
N ASN A 115 -27.10 -3.82 -12.34
CA ASN A 115 -27.43 -3.65 -10.92
C ASN A 115 -26.26 -3.04 -10.11
N TYR A 116 -25.60 -2.03 -10.68
CA TYR A 116 -24.55 -1.27 -10.02
C TYR A 116 -25.04 0.10 -9.57
N GLN A 117 -24.38 0.65 -8.56
CA GLN A 117 -24.55 2.02 -8.09
C GLN A 117 -23.39 2.89 -8.60
N ARG A 118 -23.69 4.16 -8.89
CA ARG A 118 -22.65 5.13 -9.21
C ARG A 118 -21.91 5.50 -7.92
N TRP A 119 -20.58 5.56 -7.97
CA TRP A 119 -19.82 6.13 -6.86
C TRP A 119 -20.31 7.55 -6.52
N ASN A 120 -20.61 7.76 -5.23
CA ASN A 120 -20.91 9.04 -4.64
C ASN A 120 -20.14 9.19 -3.32
N VAL A 121 -19.36 10.26 -3.20
CA VAL A 121 -18.54 10.53 -2.00
C VAL A 121 -19.40 10.72 -0.76
N LYS A 122 -20.61 11.28 -0.89
CA LYS A 122 -21.51 11.50 0.25
C LYS A 122 -22.10 10.20 0.77
N ASP A 123 -22.54 9.32 -0.13
CA ASP A 123 -23.29 8.13 0.24
C ASP A 123 -22.36 6.95 0.59
N HIS A 124 -21.21 6.86 -0.07
CA HIS A 124 -20.29 5.71 0.06
C HIS A 124 -18.94 6.06 0.69
N GLY A 125 -18.56 7.34 0.69
CA GLY A 125 -17.22 7.75 1.10
C GLY A 125 -16.93 7.57 2.59
N ALA A 126 -17.94 7.65 3.47
CA ALA A 126 -17.76 7.35 4.89
C ALA A 126 -17.52 5.85 5.12
N ALA A 127 -18.43 5.00 4.61
CA ALA A 127 -18.33 3.56 4.77
C ALA A 127 -17.05 2.97 4.16
N LEU A 128 -16.61 3.46 2.99
CA LEU A 128 -15.34 3.03 2.39
C LEU A 128 -14.14 3.44 3.27
N ARG A 129 -14.15 4.66 3.83
CA ARG A 129 -13.07 5.11 4.73
C ARG A 129 -12.99 4.25 5.97
N ASP A 130 -14.13 3.99 6.62
CA ASP A 130 -14.18 3.16 7.83
C ASP A 130 -13.66 1.75 7.57
N TYR A 131 -14.05 1.16 6.42
CA TYR A 131 -13.51 -0.14 5.98
C TYR A 131 -12.00 -0.09 5.76
N LEU A 132 -11.49 0.92 5.05
CA LEU A 132 -10.05 1.05 4.79
C LEU A 132 -9.25 1.34 6.06
N SER A 133 -9.79 2.08 7.02
CA SER A 133 -9.15 2.29 8.33
C SER A 133 -9.01 0.98 9.10
N GLN A 134 -9.98 0.06 9.02
CA GLN A 134 -9.84 -1.27 9.61
C GLN A 134 -8.74 -2.08 8.90
N GLN A 135 -8.66 -2.00 7.57
CA GLN A 135 -7.61 -2.66 6.81
C GLN A 135 -6.22 -2.07 7.07
N ALA A 136 -6.11 -0.76 7.30
CA ALA A 136 -4.85 -0.08 7.58
C ALA A 136 -4.20 -0.54 8.89
N ARG A 137 -5.01 -0.91 9.91
CA ARG A 137 -4.49 -1.52 11.14
C ARG A 137 -3.75 -2.83 10.88
N ALA A 138 -4.20 -3.58 9.89
CA ALA A 138 -3.54 -4.81 9.47
C ALA A 138 -2.37 -4.52 8.51
N TRP A 139 -2.56 -3.68 7.49
CA TRP A 139 -1.49 -3.33 6.57
C TRP A 139 -1.70 -1.96 5.90
N THR A 140 -0.85 -0.99 6.26
CA THR A 140 -0.92 0.41 5.82
C THR A 140 -0.33 0.64 4.41
N ALA A 141 0.12 -0.41 3.72
CA ALA A 141 0.66 -0.26 2.36
C ALA A 141 -0.41 0.31 1.42
N PRO A 142 -0.11 1.41 0.70
CA PRO A 142 -1.09 2.07 -0.17
C PRO A 142 -1.66 1.15 -1.27
N ARG A 143 -0.84 0.21 -1.79
CA ARG A 143 -1.29 -0.76 -2.80
C ARG A 143 -2.29 -1.76 -2.23
N HIS A 144 -2.04 -2.26 -1.03
CA HIS A 144 -2.98 -3.13 -0.32
C HIS A 144 -4.32 -2.44 -0.08
N LEU A 145 -4.30 -1.18 0.37
CA LEU A 145 -5.52 -0.41 0.59
C LEU A 145 -6.28 -0.13 -0.72
N PHE A 146 -5.58 0.01 -1.84
CA PHE A 146 -6.20 0.16 -3.15
C PHE A 146 -6.91 -1.12 -3.60
N ASP A 147 -6.26 -2.28 -3.44
CA ASP A 147 -6.87 -3.57 -3.77
C ASP A 147 -8.09 -3.85 -2.89
N ALA A 148 -7.99 -3.57 -1.59
CA ALA A 148 -9.11 -3.66 -0.65
C ALA A 148 -10.27 -2.71 -1.02
N ALA A 149 -9.97 -1.49 -1.50
CA ALA A 149 -11.00 -0.55 -1.94
C ALA A 149 -11.76 -1.07 -3.18
N ASN A 150 -11.05 -1.68 -4.13
CA ASN A 150 -11.65 -2.28 -5.31
C ASN A 150 -12.53 -3.48 -4.95
N GLU A 151 -12.06 -4.33 -4.04
CA GLU A 151 -12.82 -5.46 -3.51
C GLU A 151 -14.12 -4.99 -2.83
N TYR A 152 -14.02 -3.98 -1.96
CA TYR A 152 -15.18 -3.39 -1.29
C TYR A 152 -16.22 -2.85 -2.29
N CYS A 153 -15.76 -2.08 -3.28
CA CYS A 153 -16.66 -1.54 -4.32
C CYS A 153 -17.33 -2.66 -5.11
N SER A 154 -16.59 -3.71 -5.47
CA SER A 154 -17.12 -4.88 -6.18
C SER A 154 -18.19 -5.61 -5.36
N GLY A 155 -17.93 -5.82 -4.06
CA GLY A 155 -18.86 -6.47 -3.14
C GLY A 155 -20.16 -5.70 -2.93
N GLN A 156 -20.08 -4.37 -2.83
CA GLN A 156 -21.24 -3.48 -2.68
C GLN A 156 -21.93 -3.12 -4.01
N LYS A 157 -21.44 -3.68 -5.14
CA LYS A 157 -21.90 -3.32 -6.49
C LYS A 157 -21.83 -1.82 -6.77
N ILE A 158 -20.77 -1.17 -6.31
CA ILE A 158 -20.47 0.24 -6.57
C ILE A 158 -19.43 0.31 -7.69
N ALA A 159 -19.65 1.18 -8.66
CA ALA A 159 -18.66 1.43 -9.71
C ALA A 159 -17.36 1.99 -9.11
N ILE A 160 -16.22 1.47 -9.54
CA ILE A 160 -14.92 1.85 -9.02
C ILE A 160 -14.69 3.35 -9.25
N PRO A 161 -14.32 4.13 -8.21
CA PRO A 161 -14.11 5.56 -8.34
C PRO A 161 -12.90 5.90 -9.22
N ALA A 162 -12.83 7.14 -9.69
CA ALA A 162 -11.65 7.63 -10.39
C ALA A 162 -10.39 7.51 -9.51
N TYR A 163 -9.24 7.27 -10.13
CA TYR A 163 -7.97 7.06 -9.43
C TYR A 163 -7.66 8.13 -8.39
N SER A 164 -7.79 9.41 -8.77
CA SER A 164 -7.55 10.54 -7.87
C SER A 164 -8.45 10.57 -6.63
N THR A 165 -9.64 9.99 -6.72
CA THR A 165 -10.58 9.88 -5.59
C THR A 165 -10.11 8.81 -4.62
N LEU A 166 -9.77 7.61 -5.12
CA LEU A 166 -9.20 6.55 -4.28
C LEU A 166 -7.86 6.97 -3.68
N GLN A 167 -7.00 7.62 -4.47
CA GLN A 167 -5.72 8.14 -4.03
C GLN A 167 -5.87 9.12 -2.86
N LYS A 168 -6.84 10.04 -2.93
CA LYS A 168 -7.12 10.98 -1.85
C LYS A 168 -7.63 10.28 -0.59
N ILE A 169 -8.57 9.34 -0.73
CA ILE A 169 -9.13 8.58 0.39
C ILE A 169 -8.05 7.77 1.09
N ILE A 170 -7.24 7.04 0.32
CA ILE A 170 -6.15 6.21 0.85
C ILE A 170 -5.09 7.08 1.53
N SER A 171 -4.70 8.21 0.92
CA SER A 171 -3.73 9.12 1.54
C SER A 171 -4.23 9.66 2.89
N GLN A 172 -5.53 9.95 3.01
CA GLN A 172 -6.14 10.36 4.27
C GLN A 172 -6.11 9.23 5.30
N VAL A 173 -6.56 8.03 4.94
CA VAL A 173 -6.57 6.86 5.84
C VAL A 173 -5.17 6.52 6.35
N VAL A 174 -4.17 6.55 5.46
CA VAL A 174 -2.76 6.31 5.83
C VAL A 174 -2.27 7.40 6.79
N GLY A 175 -2.55 8.68 6.49
CA GLY A 175 -2.15 9.79 7.33
C GLY A 175 -2.80 9.76 8.72
N ASP A 176 -4.10 9.46 8.78
CA ASP A 176 -4.87 9.36 10.02
C ASP A 176 -4.35 8.20 10.90
N GLU A 177 -4.04 7.05 10.30
CA GLU A 177 -3.48 5.91 11.03
C GLU A 177 -2.05 6.22 11.53
N GLN A 178 -1.22 6.87 10.72
CA GLN A 178 0.12 7.30 11.13
C GLN A 178 0.06 8.31 12.29
N GLU A 179 -0.86 9.28 12.24
CA GLU A 179 -1.07 10.26 13.30
C GLU A 179 -1.61 9.60 14.57
N HIS A 180 -2.54 8.65 14.44
CA HIS A 180 -3.04 7.84 15.55
C HIS A 180 -1.92 7.03 16.22
N MET A 181 -1.09 6.36 15.43
CA MET A 181 0.09 5.63 15.92
C MET A 181 1.10 6.55 16.62
N ALA A 182 1.41 7.71 16.03
CA ALA A 182 2.32 8.69 16.62
C ALA A 182 1.78 9.22 17.95
N ALA A 183 0.52 9.60 18.01
CA ALA A 183 -0.11 10.10 19.24
C ALA A 183 -0.22 9.03 20.34
N HIS A 184 -0.38 7.75 19.97
CA HIS A 184 -0.37 6.64 20.91
C HIS A 184 1.03 6.40 21.48
N LEU A 185 2.05 6.37 20.61
CA LEU A 185 3.47 6.32 21.01
C LEU A 185 3.84 7.47 21.94
N GLU A 186 3.47 8.70 21.58
CA GLU A 186 3.73 9.88 22.41
C GLU A 186 3.10 9.77 23.80
N ARG A 187 1.93 9.15 23.93
CA ARG A 187 1.28 8.97 25.24
C ARG A 187 1.92 7.85 26.07
N ALA A 188 2.35 6.78 25.42
CA ALA A 188 2.88 5.60 26.10
C ALA A 188 4.36 5.72 26.49
N MET A 189 5.16 6.51 25.77
CA MET A 189 6.59 6.70 26.07
C MET A 189 6.85 7.54 27.32
N SER A 190 7.82 7.13 28.14
CA SER A 190 8.34 7.89 29.26
C SER A 190 9.03 9.19 28.81
N ARG A 191 9.13 10.17 29.72
CA ARG A 191 9.85 11.42 29.45
C ARG A 191 11.34 11.18 29.17
N GLY A 192 11.93 10.18 29.84
CA GLY A 192 13.33 9.80 29.65
C GLY A 192 13.59 9.24 28.25
N LEU A 193 12.73 8.31 27.80
CA LEU A 193 12.86 7.72 26.46
C LEU A 193 12.66 8.77 25.35
N LYS A 194 11.71 9.69 25.53
CA LYS A 194 11.49 10.82 24.60
C LYS A 194 12.74 11.70 24.47
N GLN A 195 13.37 12.04 25.58
CA GLN A 195 14.59 12.85 25.59
C GLN A 195 15.75 12.09 24.94
N ALA A 196 15.94 10.82 25.27
CA ALA A 196 16.97 9.98 24.66
C ALA A 196 16.79 9.85 23.14
N LEU A 197 15.57 9.62 22.66
CA LEU A 197 15.26 9.58 21.23
C LEU A 197 15.50 10.93 20.56
N ALA A 198 15.11 12.04 21.19
CA ALA A 198 15.34 13.38 20.66
C ALA A 198 16.83 13.73 20.58
N GLU A 199 17.63 13.37 21.58
CA GLU A 199 19.08 13.59 21.59
C GLU A 199 19.80 12.76 20.52
N LEU A 200 19.35 11.52 20.32
CA LEU A 200 19.87 10.58 19.35
C LEU A 200 19.56 11.03 17.92
N VAL A 201 18.34 11.53 17.69
CA VAL A 201 17.87 12.13 16.42
C VAL A 201 18.60 13.44 16.11
N ASN A 202 18.69 14.36 17.06
CA ASN A 202 19.29 15.68 16.86
C ASN A 202 20.83 15.66 16.92
N GLY A 203 21.43 14.54 17.32
CA GLY A 203 22.88 14.40 17.44
C GLY A 203 23.50 15.20 18.59
N THR A 204 22.69 15.65 19.55
CA THR A 204 23.11 16.45 20.71
C THR A 204 23.50 15.60 21.92
N GLY A 205 23.23 14.29 21.88
CA GLY A 205 23.53 13.34 22.95
C GLY A 205 24.85 12.58 22.82
N PRO A 206 25.15 11.70 23.81
CA PRO A 206 26.38 10.91 23.85
C PRO A 206 26.51 9.88 22.71
N LEU A 207 25.38 9.51 22.07
CA LEU A 207 25.34 8.60 20.92
C LEU A 207 24.52 9.22 19.78
N PRO A 208 25.16 9.86 18.79
CA PRO A 208 24.46 10.34 17.61
C PRO A 208 23.95 9.16 16.77
N PHE A 209 22.79 9.33 16.12
CA PHE A 209 22.16 8.32 15.25
C PHE A 209 23.11 7.69 14.20
N ARG A 210 24.16 8.44 13.78
CA ARG A 210 25.18 7.95 12.85
C ARG A 210 26.04 6.82 13.42
N GLN A 211 26.26 6.77 14.74
CA GLN A 211 27.05 5.73 15.41
C GLN A 211 26.22 4.45 15.64
N LEU A 212 24.92 4.58 15.86
CA LEU A 212 23.97 3.45 15.83
C LEU A 212 23.90 2.74 14.47
N ARG A 213 24.24 3.45 13.39
CA ARG A 213 24.24 2.95 12.01
C ARG A 213 25.52 2.17 11.65
N GLN A 214 26.58 2.26 12.44
CA GLN A 214 27.87 1.63 12.13
C GLN A 214 28.04 0.35 12.96
N SER A 215 27.79 -0.80 12.34
CA SER A 215 28.28 -2.09 12.85
C SER A 215 29.81 -2.11 12.80
N ALA A 216 30.46 -2.90 13.66
CA ALA A 216 31.91 -3.09 13.61
C ALA A 216 32.37 -3.39 12.17
N ARG A 217 33.37 -2.65 11.69
CA ARG A 217 33.94 -2.81 10.35
C ARG A 217 34.84 -4.04 10.28
N ASN A 218 35.38 -4.48 11.42
CA ASN A 218 36.22 -5.64 11.60
C ASN A 218 36.10 -6.17 13.06
N PHE A 219 36.57 -7.39 13.30
CA PHE A 219 36.52 -8.04 14.62
C PHE A 219 37.67 -7.62 15.55
N THR A 220 38.20 -6.40 15.40
CA THR A 220 39.23 -5.91 16.32
C THR A 220 38.59 -5.51 17.66
N GLY A 221 39.29 -5.75 18.77
CA GLY A 221 38.76 -5.46 20.11
C GLY A 221 38.29 -4.02 20.28
N THR A 222 38.94 -3.05 19.62
CA THR A 222 38.56 -1.63 19.70
C THR A 222 37.31 -1.27 18.90
N GLU A 223 36.94 -2.04 17.88
CA GLU A 223 35.68 -1.87 17.15
C GLU A 223 34.53 -2.59 17.85
N LEU A 224 34.79 -3.77 18.41
CA LEU A 224 33.86 -4.49 19.29
C LEU A 224 33.51 -3.67 20.55
N GLU A 225 34.48 -3.02 21.19
CA GLU A 225 34.26 -2.15 22.35
C GLU A 225 33.31 -0.99 22.03
N LYS A 226 33.46 -0.38 20.85
CA LYS A 226 32.58 0.70 20.36
C LYS A 226 31.15 0.21 20.16
N GLU A 227 30.98 -0.99 19.60
CA GLU A 227 29.67 -1.63 19.45
C GLU A 227 29.04 -1.97 20.81
N LEU A 228 29.85 -2.41 21.78
CA LEU A 228 29.42 -2.74 23.13
C LEU A 228 28.92 -1.53 23.92
N ILE A 229 29.57 -0.37 23.76
CA ILE A 229 29.14 0.91 24.36
C ILE A 229 27.77 1.32 23.81
N VAL A 230 27.58 1.20 22.49
CA VAL A 230 26.30 1.48 21.84
C VAL A 230 25.22 0.53 22.34
N TYR A 231 25.52 -0.77 22.40
CA TYR A 231 24.58 -1.78 22.86
C TYR A 231 24.17 -1.56 24.32
N ARG A 232 25.11 -1.30 25.23
CA ARG A 232 24.81 -1.02 26.65
C ARG A 232 23.90 0.19 26.83
N HIS A 233 24.09 1.23 26.02
CA HIS A 233 23.25 2.43 26.08
C HIS A 233 21.83 2.16 25.58
N ILE A 234 21.66 1.34 24.55
CA ILE A 234 20.33 0.97 24.01
C ILE A 234 19.64 -0.06 24.91
N GLN A 235 20.40 -1.00 25.47
CA GLN A 235 19.89 -2.09 26.30
C GLN A 235 19.08 -1.59 27.49
N HIS A 236 19.46 -0.44 28.05
CA HIS A 236 18.70 0.21 29.13
C HIS A 236 17.25 0.54 28.73
N TRP A 237 17.00 0.88 27.46
CA TRP A 237 15.69 1.27 26.93
C TRP A 237 14.91 0.10 26.32
N MET A 238 15.56 -1.04 26.05
CA MET A 238 14.92 -2.20 25.40
C MET A 238 13.65 -2.69 26.11
N PRO A 239 13.58 -2.81 27.46
CA PRO A 239 12.36 -3.25 28.13
C PRO A 239 11.16 -2.32 27.90
N GLU A 240 11.40 -1.01 27.85
CA GLU A 240 10.35 -0.02 27.57
C GLU A 240 9.92 -0.08 26.09
N VAL A 241 10.87 -0.25 25.18
CA VAL A 241 10.60 -0.41 23.74
C VAL A 241 9.80 -1.70 23.46
N ASP A 242 10.15 -2.81 24.08
CA ASP A 242 9.44 -4.09 23.92
C ASP A 242 7.99 -3.99 24.46
N LEU A 243 7.80 -3.32 25.60
CA LEU A 243 6.47 -3.03 26.13
C LEU A 243 5.66 -2.16 25.16
N LEU A 244 6.25 -1.11 24.59
CA LEU A 244 5.60 -0.24 23.62
C LEU A 244 5.22 -0.98 22.33
N LEU A 245 6.10 -1.84 21.82
CA LEU A 245 5.81 -2.67 20.64
C LEU A 245 4.66 -3.64 20.89
N SER A 246 4.63 -4.26 22.08
CA SER A 246 3.51 -5.12 22.47
C SER A 246 2.18 -4.36 22.60
N THR A 247 2.23 -3.12 23.09
CA THR A 247 1.03 -2.28 23.27
C THR A 247 0.47 -1.79 21.93
N LEU A 248 1.34 -1.48 20.98
CA LEU A 248 0.95 -1.03 19.64
C LEU A 248 0.26 -2.12 18.81
N SER A 249 0.42 -3.41 19.17
CA SER A 249 -0.23 -4.55 18.50
C SER A 249 -0.16 -4.49 16.96
N LEU A 250 0.95 -3.97 16.43
CA LEU A 250 1.13 -3.83 15.00
C LEU A 250 1.22 -5.22 14.38
N SER A 251 0.51 -5.42 13.26
CA SER A 251 0.68 -6.65 12.50
C SER A 251 2.16 -6.81 12.08
N GLN A 252 2.61 -8.05 11.95
CA GLN A 252 3.95 -8.35 11.46
C GLN A 252 4.24 -7.70 10.10
N LYS A 253 3.22 -7.59 9.22
CA LYS A 253 3.35 -6.95 7.91
C LYS A 253 3.51 -5.42 8.02
N ASN A 254 2.83 -4.81 8.98
CA ASN A 254 3.00 -3.38 9.28
C ASN A 254 4.40 -3.11 9.83
N LEU A 255 4.92 -3.96 10.72
CA LEU A 255 6.30 -3.85 11.19
C LEU A 255 7.31 -3.98 10.06
N GLN A 256 7.12 -4.94 9.14
CA GLN A 256 7.98 -5.13 7.98
C GLN A 256 7.93 -3.93 7.03
N HIS A 257 6.74 -3.42 6.71
CA HIS A 257 6.56 -2.24 5.86
C HIS A 257 7.23 -1.01 6.47
N LEU A 258 7.01 -0.76 7.76
CA LEU A 258 7.65 0.33 8.49
C LEU A 258 9.19 0.17 8.50
N ALA A 259 9.69 -1.05 8.69
CA ALA A 259 11.12 -1.35 8.64
C ALA A 259 11.71 -1.08 7.24
N GLU A 260 11.01 -1.47 6.17
CA GLU A 260 11.40 -1.16 4.79
C GLU A 260 11.39 0.34 4.50
N GLU A 261 10.38 1.08 4.97
CA GLU A 261 10.30 2.53 4.82
C GLU A 261 11.47 3.23 5.54
N SER A 262 11.83 2.77 6.75
CA SER A 262 13.03 3.22 7.45
C SER A 262 14.32 2.88 6.70
N ARG A 263 14.34 1.74 5.99
CA ARG A 263 15.44 1.30 5.13
C ARG A 263 15.51 2.06 3.82
N LEU A 264 14.43 2.61 3.29
CA LEU A 264 14.44 3.48 2.11
C LEU A 264 14.85 4.92 2.50
N LEU A 265 14.41 5.41 3.66
CA LEU A 265 14.96 6.61 4.28
C LEU A 265 16.47 6.47 4.58
N ARG A 266 16.99 5.23 4.71
CA ARG A 266 18.42 4.91 4.76
C ARG A 266 19.21 5.47 3.58
N CYS A 267 18.55 5.71 2.44
CA CYS A 267 19.10 6.27 1.21
C CYS A 267 18.75 7.75 0.98
N GLN A 268 17.75 8.33 1.67
CA GLN A 268 17.22 9.67 1.34
C GLN A 268 17.45 10.75 2.41
N THR A 269 17.81 10.42 3.66
CA THR A 269 18.01 11.45 4.69
C THR A 269 19.38 12.13 4.60
N GLU A 270 19.51 13.09 3.68
CA GLU A 270 20.32 14.29 3.87
C GLU A 270 19.47 15.53 4.19
N THR A 271 18.12 15.47 4.13
CA THR A 271 17.28 16.65 4.39
C THR A 271 15.94 16.29 5.07
N SER A 272 15.54 17.11 6.04
CA SER A 272 14.22 17.18 6.70
C SER A 272 14.02 16.48 8.07
N ASN A 273 13.79 17.33 9.07
CA ASN A 273 13.87 17.10 10.52
C ASN A 273 12.52 16.75 11.19
N ARG A 274 11.51 16.27 10.43
CA ARG A 274 10.14 16.06 10.96
C ARG A 274 9.57 14.64 10.88
N ARG A 275 10.25 13.69 10.23
CA ARG A 275 9.82 12.27 10.12
C ARG A 275 10.61 11.30 11.01
N GLN A 276 11.46 11.83 11.89
CA GLN A 276 12.54 11.07 12.51
C GLN A 276 12.15 10.21 13.75
N PRO A 277 11.16 10.54 14.61
CA PRO A 277 10.95 9.75 15.83
C PRO A 277 10.38 8.36 15.56
N MET A 278 9.44 8.20 14.63
CA MET A 278 8.96 6.87 14.21
C MET A 278 10.06 6.09 13.48
N ALA A 279 10.79 6.72 12.55
CA ALA A 279 11.87 6.05 11.82
C ALA A 279 12.99 5.56 12.77
N VAL A 280 13.31 6.32 13.81
CA VAL A 280 14.29 5.92 14.83
C VAL A 280 13.73 4.81 15.73
N PHE A 281 12.47 4.89 16.16
CA PHE A 281 11.82 3.82 16.93
C PHE A 281 11.77 2.50 16.13
N ILE A 282 11.52 2.58 14.82
CA ILE A 282 11.48 1.44 13.90
C ILE A 282 12.88 0.90 13.58
N VAL A 283 13.90 1.75 13.48
CA VAL A 283 15.30 1.31 13.34
C VAL A 283 15.79 0.66 14.63
N LEU A 284 15.42 1.19 15.79
CA LEU A 284 15.71 0.58 17.09
C LEU A 284 14.97 -0.75 17.25
N SER A 285 13.71 -0.85 16.82
CA SER A 285 12.96 -2.12 16.85
C SER A 285 13.46 -3.13 15.81
N SER A 286 13.87 -2.68 14.61
CA SER A 286 14.47 -3.54 13.59
C SER A 286 15.87 -4.02 13.99
N ASN A 287 16.67 -3.17 14.63
CA ASN A 287 17.96 -3.56 15.21
C ASN A 287 17.77 -4.42 16.47
N ALA A 288 16.72 -4.19 17.28
CA ALA A 288 16.38 -5.05 18.42
C ALA A 288 15.82 -6.41 17.96
N MET A 289 15.05 -6.47 16.86
CA MET A 289 14.60 -7.71 16.23
C MET A 289 15.72 -8.43 15.47
N ALA A 290 16.62 -7.69 14.81
CA ALA A 290 17.84 -8.26 14.23
C ALA A 290 18.83 -8.70 15.31
N ALA A 291 18.84 -8.06 16.47
CA ALA A 291 19.57 -8.52 17.65
C ALA A 291 18.84 -9.69 18.32
N SER A 292 17.52 -9.79 18.36
CA SER A 292 16.87 -10.97 18.95
C SER A 292 16.99 -12.20 18.03
N ALA A 293 16.85 -12.04 16.71
CA ALA A 293 17.00 -13.10 15.73
C ALA A 293 18.47 -13.44 15.40
N GLY A 294 19.35 -12.44 15.39
CA GLY A 294 20.76 -12.59 15.07
C GLY A 294 21.65 -12.84 16.28
N THR A 295 21.29 -12.34 17.47
CA THR A 295 22.12 -12.53 18.66
C THR A 295 21.86 -13.89 19.30
N TYR A 296 20.68 -14.51 19.18
CA TYR A 296 20.51 -15.89 19.63
C TYR A 296 21.32 -16.89 18.78
N CYS A 297 21.35 -16.74 17.46
CA CYS A 297 22.20 -17.55 16.58
C CYS A 297 23.69 -17.20 16.67
N ARG A 298 24.07 -15.92 16.86
CA ARG A 298 25.47 -15.51 17.04
C ARG A 298 26.02 -15.89 18.42
N TRP A 299 25.18 -15.91 19.46
CA TRP A 299 25.58 -16.40 20.79
C TRP A 299 25.69 -17.92 20.86
N LEU A 300 24.78 -18.67 20.21
CA LEU A 300 24.90 -20.13 20.12
C LEU A 300 26.16 -20.55 19.37
N CYS A 301 26.55 -19.83 18.31
CA CYS A 301 27.77 -20.13 17.55
C CYS A 301 29.06 -19.73 18.31
N ALA A 302 29.06 -18.59 19.02
CA ALA A 302 30.20 -18.15 19.82
C ALA A 302 30.41 -19.00 21.09
N SER A 303 29.33 -19.42 21.76
CA SER A 303 29.41 -20.29 22.95
C SER A 303 29.87 -21.71 22.60
N CYS A 304 29.57 -22.19 21.38
CA CYS A 304 30.03 -23.50 20.90
C CYS A 304 31.51 -23.50 20.47
N GLN A 305 32.08 -22.33 20.16
CA GLN A 305 33.50 -22.18 19.81
C GLN A 305 34.41 -21.94 21.02
N THR A 306 33.90 -21.39 22.12
CA THR A 306 34.66 -21.28 23.38
C THR A 306 34.77 -22.61 24.13
N ASP A 307 33.78 -23.51 24.04
CA ASP A 307 33.81 -24.81 24.73
C ASP A 307 34.69 -25.89 24.06
N GLN A 308 35.14 -25.69 22.81
CA GLN A 308 36.05 -26.64 22.15
C GLN A 308 37.54 -26.33 22.37
N THR A 309 37.88 -25.19 22.99
CA THR A 309 39.28 -24.76 23.19
C THR A 309 39.76 -24.76 24.65
N GLU A 310 38.89 -24.99 25.65
CA GLU A 310 39.29 -25.03 27.08
C GLU A 310 39.13 -26.41 27.77
N GLY A 311 38.90 -27.48 26.98
CA GLY A 311 38.61 -28.81 27.50
C GLY A 311 39.63 -29.91 27.22
N LYS A 312 40.96 -29.66 27.27
CA LYS A 312 41.96 -30.74 27.33
C LYS A 312 43.16 -30.39 28.23
N GLY A 313 43.18 -31.00 29.41
CA GLY A 313 44.42 -31.50 30.01
C GLY A 313 44.74 -30.97 31.39
N LEU A 314 44.11 -31.54 32.43
CA LEU A 314 44.73 -31.83 33.73
C LEU A 314 43.73 -32.63 34.59
N CYS A 315 43.82 -33.96 34.52
CA CYS A 315 43.44 -34.91 35.57
C CYS A 315 43.77 -36.34 35.09
N ALA A 316 44.95 -36.83 35.43
CA ALA A 316 45.23 -38.26 35.51
C ALA A 316 45.94 -38.51 36.85
N GLY A 317 45.14 -38.90 37.85
CA GLY A 317 45.62 -39.43 39.12
C GLY A 317 46.08 -40.89 38.95
N SER A 318 47.08 -41.22 39.75
CA SER A 318 47.71 -42.51 39.96
C SER A 318 46.75 -43.69 40.13
N GLY A 319 47.06 -44.79 39.44
CA GLY A 319 46.68 -46.15 39.79
C GLY A 319 47.91 -47.05 39.73
N VAL A 320 48.23 -47.64 40.89
CA VAL A 320 49.40 -48.46 41.31
C VAL A 320 50.65 -47.68 41.71
#